data_AF-A0A397F901-F1
#
_entry.id   AF-A0A397F901-F1
#
_cell.length_a   1.000
_cell.length_b   1.000
_cell.length_c   1.000
_cell.angle_alpha   90.00
_cell.angle_beta   90.00
_cell.angle_gamma   90.00
#
_symmetry.space_group_name_H-M   'P 1'
#
loop_
_entity.id
_entity.type
_entity.pdbx_description
1 polymer ?
#
loop_
_entity_poly.entity_id
_entity_poly.type
_entity_poly.pdbx_seq_one_letter_code
_entity_poly.pdbx_strand_id
1 'polypeptide(L)'
;MFLATSTDSPTSANDNADHRDGTITGQLACDILSNLASHAPRASHATKDRVSSLLTLLICTHDAKQSSSTLDGRNLCPQLVAMADLAANLARDTEYSIVLICSLEQLKPRTRANTSSLAFLTQWADNVNEDPGLRASLRSLNHNLAWTDVSTKVCVQKLAASTFLERFLHVHANQ
;
A
#
# COMPACT_ATOMS: atom_id res chain seq x y z
N MET A 1 22.44 17.51 55.17
CA MET A 1 21.98 18.54 54.22
C MET A 1 22.64 18.22 52.89
N PHE A 2 21.97 17.44 52.03
CA PHE A 2 22.48 17.03 50.72
C PHE A 2 21.90 17.98 49.66
N LEU A 3 22.76 18.68 48.92
CA LEU A 3 22.39 19.43 47.72
C LEU A 3 22.51 18.49 46.52
N ALA A 4 21.38 18.13 45.92
CA ALA A 4 21.33 17.38 44.68
C ALA A 4 21.50 18.31 43.49
N THR A 5 22.39 17.92 42.58
CA THR A 5 22.67 18.54 41.29
C THR A 5 21.50 18.33 40.32
N SER A 6 20.95 19.41 39.77
CA SER A 6 20.05 19.35 38.62
C SER A 6 20.88 19.16 37.35
N THR A 7 20.73 18.01 36.69
CA THR A 7 21.22 17.77 35.32
C THR A 7 20.01 17.72 34.40
N ASP A 8 19.63 18.86 33.83
CA ASP A 8 18.70 18.89 32.70
C ASP A 8 19.39 18.28 31.48
N SER A 9 18.80 17.20 30.95
CA SER A 9 19.20 16.57 29.70
C SER A 9 18.20 16.97 28.61
N PRO A 10 18.61 17.62 27.49
CA PRO A 10 17.71 17.92 26.39
C PRO A 10 17.83 16.85 25.31
N THR A 11 16.99 15.82 25.34
CA THR A 11 17.00 14.74 24.31
C THR A 11 15.60 14.22 23.96
N SER A 12 14.67 15.10 23.57
CA SER A 12 13.41 14.64 22.92
C SER A 12 12.90 15.51 21.77
N ALA A 13 13.56 16.63 21.44
CA ALA A 13 13.12 17.52 20.37
C ALA A 13 13.60 17.08 18.97
N ASN A 14 14.72 16.35 18.88
CA ASN A 14 15.40 16.10 17.59
C ASN A 14 14.72 14.98 16.76
N ASP A 15 14.31 13.87 17.39
CA ASP A 15 13.70 12.73 16.68
C ASP A 15 12.33 13.05 16.07
N ASN A 16 11.65 14.07 16.60
CA ASN A 16 10.34 14.50 16.12
C ASN A 16 10.40 15.40 14.88
N ALA A 17 11.54 16.06 14.63
CA ALA A 17 11.72 16.93 13.47
C ALA A 17 12.05 16.12 12.20
N ASP A 18 13.04 15.22 12.29
CA ASP A 18 13.48 14.38 11.17
C ASP A 18 12.35 13.50 10.60
N HIS A 19 11.45 13.01 11.47
CA HIS A 19 10.34 12.16 11.05
C HIS A 19 9.17 12.94 10.40
N ARG A 20 9.00 14.23 10.74
CA ARG A 20 8.01 15.10 10.09
C ARG A 20 8.45 15.49 8.68
N ASP A 21 9.73 15.79 8.50
CA ASP A 21 10.30 16.10 7.19
C ASP A 21 10.22 14.91 6.23
N GLY A 22 10.42 13.68 6.74
CA GLY A 22 10.23 12.45 5.96
C GLY A 22 8.78 12.26 5.47
N THR A 23 7.80 12.65 6.27
CA THR A 23 6.36 12.53 5.94
C THR A 23 5.95 13.53 4.87
N ILE A 24 6.36 14.79 5.01
CA ILE A 24 6.06 15.86 4.04
C ILE A 24 6.75 15.58 2.70
N THR A 25 8.02 15.17 2.75
CA THR A 25 8.79 14.81 1.54
C THR A 25 8.18 13.59 0.84
N GLY A 26 7.75 12.58 1.60
CA GLY A 26 7.07 11.40 1.07
C GLY A 26 5.74 11.73 0.39
N GLN A 27 4.93 12.60 1.00
CA GLN A 27 3.68 13.07 0.40
C GLN A 27 3.94 13.84 -0.90
N LEU A 28 4.84 14.82 -0.89
CA LEU A 28 5.16 15.64 -2.08
C LEU A 28 5.68 14.78 -3.24
N ALA A 29 6.54 13.81 -2.95
CA ALA A 29 7.00 12.87 -3.96
C ALA A 29 5.85 12.07 -4.59
N CYS A 30 4.90 11.59 -3.77
CA CYS A 30 3.72 10.88 -4.26
C CYS A 30 2.82 11.79 -5.11
N ASP A 31 2.61 13.05 -4.73
CA ASP A 31 1.79 13.99 -5.50
C ASP A 31 2.39 14.29 -6.88
N ILE A 32 3.70 14.55 -6.94
CA ILE A 32 4.42 14.81 -8.19
C ILE A 32 4.37 13.57 -9.10
N LEU A 33 4.66 12.39 -8.54
CA LEU A 33 4.63 11.13 -9.28
C LEU A 33 3.20 10.78 -9.72
N SER A 34 2.19 11.11 -8.92
CA SER A 34 0.78 10.92 -9.27
C SER A 34 0.41 11.72 -10.50
N ASN A 35 0.82 13.00 -10.56
CA ASN A 35 0.61 13.84 -11.74
C ASN A 35 1.27 13.25 -12.98
N LEU A 36 2.52 12.79 -12.88
CA LEU A 36 3.21 12.12 -13.98
C LEU A 36 2.48 10.84 -14.42
N ALA A 37 2.16 9.97 -13.46
CA ALA A 37 1.49 8.71 -13.70
C ALA A 37 0.06 8.90 -14.23
N SER A 38 -0.58 10.05 -13.94
CA SER A 38 -1.91 10.41 -14.44
C SER A 38 -1.96 10.59 -15.97
N HIS A 39 -0.81 10.89 -16.59
CA HIS A 39 -0.68 11.05 -18.05
C HIS A 39 0.05 9.88 -18.70
N ALA A 40 1.13 9.40 -18.07
CA ALA A 40 1.97 8.34 -18.62
C ALA A 40 2.55 7.48 -17.48
N PRO A 41 1.83 6.44 -17.02
CA PRO A 41 2.29 5.59 -15.92
C PRO A 41 3.73 5.08 -16.09
N ARG A 42 4.09 4.61 -17.29
CA ARG A 42 5.43 4.08 -17.61
C ARG A 42 6.55 5.12 -17.58
N ALA A 43 6.23 6.42 -17.67
CA ALA A 43 7.22 7.49 -17.55
C ALA A 43 7.78 7.60 -16.12
N SER A 44 7.13 7.00 -15.13
CA SER A 44 7.67 6.87 -13.77
C SER A 44 8.90 5.96 -13.70
N HIS A 45 9.12 5.10 -14.71
CA HIS A 45 10.13 4.05 -14.71
C HIS A 45 10.13 3.21 -13.42
N ALA A 46 8.97 3.09 -12.77
CA ALA A 46 8.86 2.37 -11.52
C ALA A 46 9.16 0.88 -11.76
N THR A 47 10.08 0.32 -10.97
CA THR A 47 10.36 -1.11 -11.01
C THR A 47 9.31 -1.88 -10.21
N LYS A 48 9.21 -3.20 -10.46
CA LYS A 48 8.34 -4.10 -9.68
C LYS A 48 8.52 -3.89 -8.17
N ASP A 49 9.76 -3.88 -7.68
CA ASP A 49 10.04 -3.74 -6.25
C ASP A 49 9.58 -2.39 -5.68
N ARG A 50 9.67 -1.32 -6.48
CA ARG A 50 9.21 0.01 -6.06
C ARG A 50 7.69 0.09 -6.01
N VAL A 51 7.00 -0.50 -6.99
CA VAL A 51 5.53 -0.60 -7.00
C VAL A 51 5.03 -1.46 -5.82
N SER A 52 5.66 -2.60 -5.56
CA SER A 52 5.35 -3.44 -4.39
C SER A 52 5.63 -2.69 -3.08
N SER A 53 6.75 -1.97 -2.99
CA SER A 53 7.11 -1.19 -1.80
C SER A 53 6.11 -0.05 -1.53
N LEU A 54 5.63 0.64 -2.57
CA LEU A 54 4.58 1.66 -2.44
C LEU A 54 3.33 1.06 -1.79
N LEU A 55 2.92 -0.12 -2.24
CA LEU A 55 1.76 -0.80 -1.67
C LEU A 55 1.99 -1.23 -0.22
N THR A 56 3.16 -1.80 0.09
CA THR A 56 3.52 -2.14 1.47
C THR A 56 3.49 -0.91 2.37
N LEU A 57 4.06 0.21 1.92
CA LEU A 57 4.03 1.47 2.66
C LEU A 57 2.60 1.97 2.87
N LEU A 58 1.75 1.92 1.85
CA LEU A 58 0.34 2.31 1.95
C LEU A 58 -0.40 1.51 3.03
N ILE A 59 -0.22 0.18 3.07
CA ILE A 59 -0.85 -0.69 4.07
C ILE A 59 -0.25 -0.45 5.46
N CYS A 60 1.07 -0.42 5.59
CA CYS A 60 1.73 -0.22 6.88
C CYS A 60 1.41 1.15 7.50
N THR A 61 1.38 2.21 6.70
CA THR A 61 1.00 3.55 7.16
C THR A 61 -0.46 3.59 7.61
N HIS A 62 -1.34 2.85 6.92
CA HIS A 62 -2.74 2.74 7.34
C HIS A 62 -2.87 1.99 8.66
N ASP A 63 -2.20 0.85 8.81
CA ASP A 63 -2.23 0.07 10.04
C ASP A 63 -1.64 0.84 11.21
N ALA A 64 -0.56 1.60 10.98
CA ALA A 64 0.01 2.52 11.95
C ALA A 64 -1.02 3.59 12.38
N LYS A 65 -1.73 4.21 11.41
CA LYS A 65 -2.80 5.17 11.70
C LYS A 65 -3.90 4.56 12.58
N GLN A 66 -4.30 3.31 12.33
CA GLN A 66 -5.33 2.62 13.12
C GLN A 66 -4.86 2.24 14.54
N SER A 67 -3.58 1.91 14.70
CA SER A 67 -3.00 1.49 15.99
C SER A 67 -2.64 2.65 16.93
N SER A 68 -2.46 3.86 16.40
CA SER A 68 -2.10 5.05 17.17
C SER A 68 -3.30 5.55 17.99
N SER A 69 -3.40 5.10 19.24
CA SER A 69 -4.35 5.65 20.23
C SER A 69 -3.94 7.01 20.77
N THR A 70 -2.73 7.48 20.43
CA THR A 70 -2.15 8.72 20.91
C THR A 70 -2.53 9.89 20.00
N LEU A 71 -3.10 10.91 20.63
CA LEU A 71 -3.33 12.29 20.20
C LEU A 71 -2.09 13.03 19.67
N ASP A 72 -1.03 12.34 19.25
CA ASP A 72 0.05 12.95 18.46
C ASP A 72 -0.50 13.14 17.05
N GLY A 73 -1.10 14.31 16.82
CA GLY A 73 -1.84 14.73 15.63
C GLY A 73 -1.07 14.75 14.30
N ARG A 74 -0.30 13.71 14.00
CA ARG A 74 0.21 13.44 12.66
C ARG A 74 -0.95 12.98 11.81
N ASN A 75 -1.52 13.93 11.08
CA ASN A 75 -2.53 13.63 10.07
C ASN A 75 -1.84 12.84 8.95
N LEU A 76 -1.85 11.51 9.03
CA LEU A 76 -1.31 10.60 8.00
C LEU A 76 -2.27 10.49 6.80
N CYS A 77 -3.48 11.06 6.87
CA CYS A 77 -4.47 10.98 5.81
C CYS A 77 -3.96 11.55 4.47
N PRO A 78 -3.33 12.74 4.40
CA PRO A 78 -2.83 13.28 3.13
C PRO A 78 -1.77 12.38 2.49
N GLN A 79 -0.89 11.77 3.30
CA GLN A 79 0.10 10.82 2.79
C GLN A 79 -0.55 9.54 2.27
N LEU A 80 -1.55 9.01 2.98
CA LEU A 80 -2.33 7.85 2.53
C LEU A 80 -3.06 8.14 1.21
N VAL A 81 -3.66 9.32 1.08
CA VAL A 81 -4.32 9.77 -0.15
C VAL A 81 -3.31 9.82 -1.29
N ALA A 82 -2.19 10.52 -1.11
CA ALA A 82 -1.16 10.67 -2.14
C ALA A 82 -0.60 9.31 -2.62
N MET A 83 -0.35 8.37 -1.69
CA MET A 83 0.09 7.01 -2.03
C MET A 83 -1.00 6.21 -2.75
N ALA A 84 -2.26 6.32 -2.32
CA ALA A 84 -3.37 5.62 -2.94
C ALA A 84 -3.66 6.17 -4.35
N ASP A 85 -3.56 7.47 -4.56
CA ASP A 85 -3.67 8.12 -5.88
C ASP A 85 -2.55 7.69 -6.81
N LEU A 86 -1.31 7.64 -6.32
CA LEU A 86 -0.19 7.16 -7.11
C LEU A 86 -0.39 5.71 -7.53
N ALA A 87 -0.78 4.84 -6.59
CA ALA A 87 -1.08 3.45 -6.89
C ALA A 87 -2.23 3.31 -7.90
N ALA A 88 -3.30 4.10 -7.75
CA ALA A 88 -4.43 4.10 -8.66
C ALA A 88 -4.01 4.51 -10.08
N ASN A 89 -3.19 5.57 -10.21
CA ASN A 89 -2.71 6.06 -11.49
C ASN A 89 -1.77 5.06 -12.17
N LEU A 90 -0.87 4.43 -11.42
CA LEU A 90 0.02 3.36 -11.91
C LEU A 90 -0.78 2.14 -12.38
N ALA A 91 -1.84 1.74 -11.65
CA ALA A 91 -2.69 0.60 -11.98
C ALA A 91 -3.47 0.74 -13.30
N ARG A 92 -3.43 1.90 -13.96
CA ARG A 92 -3.96 2.05 -15.32
C ARG A 92 -3.06 1.42 -16.38
N ASP A 93 -1.80 1.16 -16.06
CA ASP A 93 -0.93 0.32 -16.87
C ASP A 93 -1.05 -1.15 -16.47
N THR A 94 -1.13 -2.04 -17.47
CA THR A 94 -1.33 -3.48 -17.27
C THR A 94 -0.19 -4.17 -16.51
N GLU A 95 1.06 -3.76 -16.71
CA GLU A 95 2.19 -4.39 -16.02
C GLU A 95 2.20 -4.02 -14.55
N TYR A 96 1.98 -2.74 -14.24
CA TYR A 96 1.90 -2.27 -12.86
C TYR A 96 0.67 -2.80 -12.13
N SER A 97 -0.47 -2.95 -12.82
CA SER A 97 -1.66 -3.52 -12.21
C SER A 97 -1.49 -5.01 -11.86
N ILE A 98 -0.77 -5.79 -12.67
CA ILE A 98 -0.37 -7.17 -12.35
C ILE A 98 0.53 -7.18 -11.11
N VAL A 99 1.53 -6.30 -11.04
CA VAL A 99 2.41 -6.23 -9.85
C VAL A 99 1.59 -5.91 -8.61
N LEU A 100 0.73 -4.90 -8.67
CA LEU A 100 -0.10 -4.45 -7.55
C LEU A 100 -1.05 -5.55 -7.08
N ILE A 101 -1.75 -6.26 -7.98
CA ILE A 101 -2.68 -7.32 -7.57
C ILE A 101 -1.95 -8.52 -6.97
N CYS A 102 -0.80 -8.91 -7.53
CA CYS A 102 0.02 -9.98 -6.98
C CYS A 102 0.61 -9.61 -5.60
N SER A 103 1.04 -8.36 -5.42
CA SER A 103 1.54 -7.88 -4.12
C SER A 103 0.41 -7.76 -3.10
N LEU A 104 -0.78 -7.30 -3.48
CA LEU A 104 -1.96 -7.28 -2.61
C LEU A 104 -2.32 -8.69 -2.12
N GLU A 105 -2.24 -9.70 -2.99
CA GLU A 105 -2.60 -11.07 -2.63
C GLU A 105 -1.65 -11.65 -1.57
N GLN A 106 -0.40 -11.16 -1.54
CA GLN A 106 0.60 -11.54 -0.55
C GLN A 106 0.44 -10.77 0.78
N LEU A 107 0.06 -9.49 0.71
CA LEU A 107 0.02 -8.60 1.86
C LEU A 107 -1.32 -8.59 2.60
N LYS A 108 -2.43 -8.92 1.94
CA LYS A 108 -3.76 -8.79 2.55
C LYS A 108 -3.94 -9.74 3.75
N PRO A 109 -4.63 -9.31 4.82
CA PRO A 109 -5.05 -10.21 5.88
C PRO A 109 -5.99 -11.30 5.34
N ARG A 110 -5.66 -12.57 5.56
CA ARG A 110 -6.50 -13.71 5.16
C ARG A 110 -7.66 -13.91 6.12
N THR A 111 -8.75 -13.19 5.87
CA THR A 111 -10.01 -13.30 6.61
C THR A 111 -11.13 -13.84 5.70
N ARG A 112 -12.26 -14.26 6.29
CA ARG A 112 -13.43 -14.70 5.52
C ARG A 112 -14.02 -13.60 4.63
N ALA A 113 -13.84 -12.34 5.00
CA ALA A 113 -14.29 -11.19 4.21
C ALA A 113 -13.32 -10.85 3.06
N ASN A 114 -12.02 -11.12 3.24
CA ASN A 114 -10.96 -10.80 2.28
C ASN A 114 -10.62 -11.97 1.35
N THR A 115 -11.64 -12.54 0.70
CA THR A 115 -11.48 -13.71 -0.18
C THR A 115 -10.62 -13.42 -1.41
N SER A 116 -10.53 -12.17 -1.84
CA SER A 116 -9.66 -11.70 -2.93
C SER A 116 -9.03 -10.35 -2.61
N SER A 117 -7.97 -10.00 -3.34
CA SER A 117 -7.34 -8.67 -3.29
C SER A 117 -8.32 -7.53 -3.56
N LEU A 118 -9.28 -7.73 -4.48
CA LEU A 118 -10.33 -6.73 -4.78
C LEU A 118 -11.34 -6.61 -3.63
N ALA A 119 -11.74 -7.73 -3.01
CA ALA A 119 -12.64 -7.71 -1.87
C ALA A 119 -12.02 -6.96 -0.68
N PHE A 120 -10.71 -7.16 -0.44
CA PHE A 120 -9.97 -6.42 0.57
C PHE A 120 -9.97 -4.91 0.32
N LEU A 121 -9.67 -4.47 -0.91
CA LEU A 121 -9.70 -3.04 -1.25
C LEU A 121 -11.09 -2.42 -1.14
N THR A 122 -12.14 -3.13 -1.57
CA THR A 122 -13.53 -2.69 -1.42
C THR A 122 -13.86 -2.48 0.06
N GLN A 123 -13.59 -3.50 0.89
CA GLN A 123 -13.86 -3.42 2.33
C GLN A 123 -13.06 -2.29 2.98
N TRP A 124 -11.79 -2.12 2.59
CA TRP A 124 -10.98 -1.02 3.08
C TRP A 124 -11.59 0.33 2.72
N ALA A 125 -11.92 0.56 1.45
CA ALA A 125 -12.54 1.80 1.01
C ALA A 125 -13.86 2.08 1.76
N ASP A 126 -14.69 1.07 1.98
CA ASP A 126 -15.97 1.23 2.69
C ASP A 126 -15.79 1.50 4.20
N ASN A 127 -14.68 1.06 4.79
CA ASN A 127 -14.34 1.35 6.19
C ASN A 127 -13.72 2.75 6.39
N VAL A 128 -13.20 3.37 5.33
CA VAL A 128 -12.68 4.75 5.40
C VAL A 128 -13.86 5.71 5.51
N ASN A 129 -14.15 6.19 6.72
CA ASN A 129 -15.23 7.16 6.98
C ASN A 129 -14.75 8.61 7.02
N GLU A 130 -13.53 8.83 7.49
CA GLU A 130 -12.99 10.14 7.85
C GLU A 130 -12.47 10.95 6.65
N ASP A 131 -12.00 10.28 5.60
CA ASP A 131 -11.36 10.92 4.44
C ASP A 131 -12.04 10.50 3.12
N PRO A 132 -12.90 11.35 2.54
CA PRO A 132 -13.53 11.10 1.25
C PRO A 132 -12.55 10.95 0.09
N GLY A 133 -11.40 11.64 0.15
CA GLY A 133 -10.34 11.56 -0.86
C GLY A 133 -9.74 10.16 -0.87
N LEU A 134 -9.30 9.67 0.29
CA LEU A 134 -8.72 8.33 0.41
C LEU A 134 -9.70 7.25 -0.05
N ARG A 135 -10.98 7.39 0.32
CA ARG A 135 -12.06 6.50 -0.15
C ARG A 135 -12.15 6.50 -1.68
N ALA A 136 -12.13 7.67 -2.32
CA ALA A 136 -12.20 7.78 -3.76
C ALA A 136 -10.97 7.16 -4.45
N SER A 137 -9.77 7.43 -3.94
CA SER A 137 -8.51 6.87 -4.45
C SER A 137 -8.48 5.34 -4.37
N LEU A 138 -8.89 4.77 -3.22
CA LEU A 138 -8.98 3.31 -3.05
C LEU A 138 -10.01 2.67 -3.98
N ARG A 139 -11.16 3.32 -4.20
CA ARG A 139 -12.16 2.85 -5.18
C ARG A 139 -11.65 2.91 -6.61
N SER A 140 -10.92 3.97 -6.95
CA SER A 140 -10.26 4.11 -8.26
C SER A 140 -9.20 3.02 -8.48
N LEU A 141 -8.35 2.78 -7.48
CA LEU A 141 -7.38 1.68 -7.51
C LEU A 141 -8.08 0.33 -7.71
N ASN A 142 -9.11 0.04 -6.90
CA ASN A 142 -9.87 -1.21 -7.02
C ASN A 142 -10.51 -1.37 -8.40
N HIS A 143 -11.06 -0.29 -8.96
CA HIS A 143 -11.61 -0.27 -10.32
C HIS A 143 -10.53 -0.60 -11.35
N ASN A 144 -9.38 0.08 -11.34
CA ASN A 144 -8.29 -0.15 -12.30
C ASN A 144 -7.75 -1.58 -12.23
N LEU A 145 -7.60 -2.14 -11.02
CA LEU A 145 -7.21 -3.53 -10.84
C LEU A 145 -8.30 -4.51 -11.31
N ALA A 146 -9.57 -4.19 -11.08
CA ALA A 146 -10.70 -4.98 -11.57
C ALA A 146 -10.82 -4.97 -13.11
N TRP A 147 -10.32 -3.93 -13.78
CA TRP A 147 -10.35 -3.82 -15.25
C TRP A 147 -9.07 -4.31 -15.93
N THR A 148 -8.07 -4.73 -15.15
CA THR A 148 -6.89 -5.40 -15.72
C THR A 148 -7.32 -6.66 -16.46
N ASP A 149 -6.92 -6.75 -17.73
CA ASP A 149 -7.46 -7.64 -18.77
C ASP A 149 -7.89 -9.03 -18.27
N VAL A 150 -9.08 -9.47 -18.68
CA VAL A 150 -9.63 -10.80 -18.38
C VAL A 150 -8.62 -11.90 -18.75
N SER A 151 -7.85 -11.72 -19.82
CA SER A 151 -6.79 -12.64 -20.24
C SER A 151 -5.67 -12.76 -19.20
N THR A 152 -5.36 -11.67 -18.50
CA THR A 152 -4.37 -11.61 -17.42
C THR A 152 -4.89 -12.26 -16.15
N LYS A 153 -6.17 -12.07 -15.80
CA LYS A 153 -6.81 -12.80 -14.69
C LYS A 153 -6.82 -14.31 -14.96
N VAL A 154 -7.13 -14.71 -16.19
CA VAL A 154 -7.08 -16.10 -16.64
C VAL A 154 -5.64 -16.63 -16.66
N CYS A 155 -4.66 -15.83 -17.07
CA CYS A 155 -3.24 -16.23 -17.08
C CYS A 155 -2.69 -16.40 -15.66
N VAL A 156 -2.99 -15.47 -14.74
CA VAL A 156 -2.62 -15.58 -13.31
C VAL A 156 -3.33 -16.76 -12.65
N GLN A 157 -4.61 -17.01 -12.95
CA GLN A 157 -5.32 -18.20 -12.49
C GLN A 157 -4.72 -19.50 -13.05
N LYS A 158 -4.32 -19.52 -14.34
CA LYS A 158 -3.63 -20.66 -14.96
C LYS A 158 -2.23 -20.88 -14.38
N LEU A 159 -1.49 -19.82 -14.07
CA LEU A 159 -0.17 -19.89 -13.40
C LEU A 159 -0.30 -20.36 -11.94
N ALA A 160 -1.32 -19.90 -11.22
CA ALA A 160 -1.66 -20.38 -9.88
C ALA A 160 -2.12 -21.86 -9.89
N ALA A 161 -2.86 -22.28 -10.92
CA ALA A 161 -3.23 -23.68 -11.13
C ALA A 161 -2.02 -24.54 -11.53
N SER A 162 -1.09 -24.00 -12.30
CA SER A 162 0.17 -24.69 -12.67
C SER A 162 1.05 -24.95 -11.46
N THR A 163 1.22 -23.95 -10.59
CA THR A 163 1.97 -24.12 -9.33
C THR A 163 1.25 -25.03 -8.32
N PHE A 164 -0.08 -25.11 -8.36
CA PHE A 164 -0.85 -26.11 -7.61
C PHE A 164 -0.65 -27.54 -8.15
N LEU A 165 -0.64 -27.72 -9.48
CA LEU A 165 -0.39 -29.01 -10.12
C LEU A 165 1.04 -29.52 -9.89
N GLU A 166 2.04 -28.64 -9.91
CA GLU A 166 3.43 -29.01 -9.56
C GLU A 166 3.53 -29.53 -8.11
N ARG A 167 2.83 -28.89 -7.16
CA ARG A 167 2.76 -29.38 -5.78
C ARG A 167 2.02 -30.70 -5.66
N PHE A 168 0.97 -30.93 -6.44
CA PHE A 168 0.19 -32.17 -6.39
C PHE A 168 0.92 -33.35 -7.06
N LEU A 169 1.62 -33.10 -8.16
CA LEU A 169 2.43 -34.10 -8.86
C LEU A 169 3.68 -34.49 -8.06
N HIS A 170 4.31 -33.55 -7.35
CA HIS A 170 5.43 -33.87 -6.46
C HIS A 170 5.01 -34.61 -5.18
N VAL A 171 3.75 -34.55 -4.75
CA VAL A 171 3.23 -35.37 -3.64
C VAL A 171 3.05 -36.83 -4.04
N HIS A 172 2.83 -37.13 -5.33
CA HIS A 172 2.70 -38.50 -5.83
C HIS A 172 4.02 -39.16 -6.25
N ALA A 173 5.13 -38.43 -6.34
CA ALA A 173 6.43 -38.96 -6.76
C ALA A 173 7.30 -39.51 -5.61
N ASN A 174 6.83 -39.42 -4.36
CA ASN A 174 7.53 -39.92 -3.15
C ASN A 174 6.73 -41.01 -2.40
N GLN A 175 5.99 -41.84 -3.13
CA GLN A 175 5.49 -43.14 -2.65
C GLN A 175 6.26 -44.26 -3.33
#